data_AF-A0A7X0AYF3-F1
#
_entry.id   AF-A0A7X0AYF3-F1
#
_cell.length_a   1.000
_cell.length_b   1.000
_cell.length_c   1.000
_cell.angle_alpha   90.00
_cell.angle_beta   90.00
_cell.angle_gamma   90.00
#
_symmetry.space_group_name_H-M   'P 1'
#
loop_
_entity.id
_entity.type
_entity.pdbx_description
1 polymer ?
#
loop_
_entity_poly.entity_id
_entity_poly.type
_entity_poly.pdbx_seq_one_letter_code
_entity_poly.pdbx_strand_id
1 'polypeptide(L)'
;MARFPAARRVAAAMLPLFLPLSLLLVSARPSAATDAPPPQGAPQFDKDDRMTFPADYRDWVYLTSGLDMAYGPAARMGHSMFDNVFVNRGAYLAFKETGTWPDKTVFVLEVRGAADKGSINKNGHFQTPEVMGLEVHVKDVARFHDDGWAFYAFDADEAHPKPAEQLPVEQSCYSCHQAHGAVDTTFVQFYPTLSPIAAARKTFSAAYLAEKP
;
A
#
# COMPACT_ATOMS: atom_id res chain seq x y z
N MET A 1 -87.96 -1.92 -74.21
CA MET A 1 -86.67 -2.48 -73.74
C MET A 1 -85.65 -1.36 -73.73
N ALA A 2 -85.20 -0.87 -72.57
CA ALA A 2 -84.15 0.16 -72.54
C ALA A 2 -83.40 0.15 -71.20
N ARG A 3 -82.06 0.04 -71.31
CA ARG A 3 -81.06 0.29 -70.25
C ARG A 3 -81.02 1.77 -69.89
N PHE A 4 -80.53 2.13 -68.69
CA PHE A 4 -79.77 3.37 -68.36
C PHE A 4 -79.37 3.39 -66.85
N PRO A 5 -78.44 4.26 -66.38
CA PRO A 5 -77.11 3.83 -65.92
C PRO A 5 -76.77 4.10 -64.43
N ALA A 6 -75.50 3.91 -64.08
CA ALA A 6 -74.88 3.87 -62.75
C ALA A 6 -74.57 5.24 -62.11
N ALA A 7 -74.34 5.24 -60.78
CA ALA A 7 -73.71 6.32 -60.03
C ALA A 7 -72.72 5.79 -58.96
N ARG A 8 -71.56 6.47 -58.84
CA ARG A 8 -70.49 6.24 -57.86
C ARG A 8 -70.82 6.88 -56.50
N ARG A 9 -70.31 6.29 -55.41
CA ARG A 9 -70.00 7.01 -54.15
C ARG A 9 -68.64 6.55 -53.61
N VAL A 10 -67.88 7.52 -53.12
CA VAL A 10 -66.55 7.38 -52.50
C VAL A 10 -66.74 7.43 -50.98
N ALA A 11 -66.03 6.60 -50.21
CA ALA A 11 -65.83 6.81 -48.78
C ALA A 11 -64.44 6.29 -48.38
N ALA A 12 -63.71 7.13 -47.63
CA ALA A 12 -62.33 6.97 -47.23
C ALA A 12 -62.13 5.87 -46.17
N ALA A 13 -61.00 5.14 -46.26
CA ALA A 13 -60.60 4.13 -45.29
C ALA A 13 -59.72 4.74 -44.19
N MET A 14 -60.12 4.58 -42.92
CA MET A 14 -59.29 4.87 -41.74
C MET A 14 -58.46 3.64 -41.39
N LEU A 15 -57.15 3.81 -41.27
CA LEU A 15 -56.19 2.76 -40.90
C LEU A 15 -56.00 2.73 -39.37
N PRO A 16 -56.07 1.59 -38.67
CA PRO A 16 -55.72 1.51 -37.26
C PRO A 16 -54.21 1.31 -37.07
N LEU A 17 -53.61 2.13 -36.21
CA LEU A 17 -52.21 2.08 -35.80
C LEU A 17 -52.03 1.03 -34.69
N PHE A 18 -51.37 -0.09 -34.99
CA PHE A 18 -50.93 -1.07 -34.00
C PHE A 18 -49.49 -0.76 -33.58
N LEU A 19 -49.26 -0.41 -32.31
CA LEU A 19 -47.93 -0.28 -31.72
C LEU A 19 -47.45 -1.66 -31.21
N PRO A 20 -46.27 -2.17 -31.60
CA PRO A 20 -45.73 -3.37 -31.01
C PRO A 20 -45.01 -3.04 -29.69
N LEU A 21 -45.35 -3.75 -28.62
CA LEU A 21 -44.68 -3.71 -27.33
C LEU A 21 -43.41 -4.58 -27.41
N SER A 22 -42.26 -3.97 -27.68
CA SER A 22 -40.97 -4.65 -27.72
C SER A 22 -40.45 -4.93 -26.30
N LEU A 23 -40.40 -6.20 -25.91
CA LEU A 23 -39.76 -6.67 -24.68
C LEU A 23 -38.23 -6.59 -24.84
N LEU A 24 -37.59 -5.60 -24.20
CA LEU A 24 -36.13 -5.48 -24.14
C LEU A 24 -35.57 -6.46 -23.09
N LEU A 25 -35.06 -7.61 -23.56
CA LEU A 25 -34.26 -8.53 -22.75
C LEU A 25 -32.87 -7.91 -22.50
N VAL A 26 -32.69 -7.28 -21.34
CA VAL A 26 -31.38 -6.84 -20.86
C VAL A 26 -30.56 -8.08 -20.51
N SER A 27 -29.64 -8.47 -21.40
CA SER A 27 -28.66 -9.51 -21.13
C SER A 27 -27.61 -8.96 -20.16
N ALA A 28 -27.67 -9.37 -18.89
CA ALA A 28 -26.63 -9.07 -17.91
C ALA A 28 -25.36 -9.83 -18.32
N ARG A 29 -24.37 -9.10 -18.86
CA ARG A 29 -23.03 -9.65 -19.09
C ARG A 29 -22.34 -9.80 -17.73
N PRO A 30 -21.76 -10.97 -17.40
CA PRO A 30 -20.91 -11.06 -16.22
C PRO A 30 -19.73 -10.13 -16.42
N SER A 31 -19.50 -9.24 -15.46
CA SER A 31 -18.29 -8.42 -15.43
C SER A 31 -17.12 -9.36 -15.20
N ALA A 32 -16.31 -9.59 -16.23
CA ALA A 32 -15.00 -10.16 -16.03
C ALA A 32 -14.26 -9.23 -15.06
N ALA A 33 -13.79 -9.77 -13.95
CA ALA A 33 -12.86 -9.05 -13.09
C ALA A 33 -11.64 -8.72 -13.97
N THR A 34 -11.47 -7.45 -14.31
CA THR A 34 -10.20 -6.96 -14.82
C THR A 34 -9.19 -7.22 -13.72
N ASP A 35 -8.24 -8.13 -13.95
CA ASP A 35 -6.95 -8.15 -13.27
C ASP A 35 -6.27 -6.82 -13.57
N ALA A 36 -6.64 -5.79 -12.80
CA ALA A 36 -5.89 -4.56 -12.74
C ALA A 36 -4.46 -4.97 -12.33
N PRO A 37 -3.42 -4.45 -12.99
CA PRO A 37 -2.06 -4.62 -12.51
C PRO A 37 -2.05 -4.28 -11.01
N PRO A 38 -1.38 -5.09 -10.17
CA PRO A 38 -1.32 -4.80 -8.75
C PRO A 38 -0.88 -3.35 -8.56
N PRO A 39 -1.45 -2.61 -7.58
CA PRO A 39 -1.06 -1.24 -7.31
C PRO A 39 0.47 -1.12 -7.29
N GLN A 40 1.03 -0.07 -7.88
CA GLN A 40 2.49 0.13 -7.84
C GLN A 40 3.02 0.00 -6.41
N GLY A 41 4.00 -0.90 -6.23
CA GLY A 41 4.58 -1.25 -4.94
C GLY A 41 3.76 -2.21 -4.07
N ALA A 42 2.79 -2.94 -4.62
CA ALA A 42 2.17 -4.07 -3.92
C ALA A 42 3.18 -5.21 -3.68
N PRO A 43 3.10 -5.95 -2.57
CA PRO A 43 4.07 -6.99 -2.25
C PRO A 43 4.03 -8.12 -3.29
N GLN A 44 5.21 -8.58 -3.70
CA GLN A 44 5.37 -9.66 -4.68
C GLN A 44 6.02 -10.86 -4.01
N PHE A 45 5.57 -12.06 -4.36
CA PHE A 45 6.07 -13.32 -3.80
C PHE A 45 6.43 -14.27 -4.94
N ASP A 46 7.49 -15.05 -4.75
CA ASP A 46 7.87 -16.08 -5.70
C ASP A 46 7.04 -17.37 -5.53
N LYS A 47 7.32 -18.37 -6.35
CA LYS A 47 6.62 -19.67 -6.33
C LYS A 47 6.81 -20.46 -5.02
N ASP A 48 7.82 -20.12 -4.23
CA ASP A 48 8.16 -20.76 -2.96
C ASP A 48 7.66 -19.91 -1.78
N ASP A 49 6.81 -18.93 -2.07
CA ASP A 49 6.20 -18.01 -1.12
C ASP A 49 7.15 -17.03 -0.43
N ARG A 50 8.33 -16.82 -1.02
CA ARG A 50 9.32 -15.85 -0.53
C ARG A 50 9.05 -14.49 -1.10
N MET A 51 9.18 -13.44 -0.29
CA MET A 51 8.97 -12.08 -0.75
C MET A 51 10.09 -11.66 -1.70
N THR A 52 9.72 -11.14 -2.87
CA THR A 52 10.66 -10.49 -3.78
C THR A 52 10.91 -9.06 -3.31
N PHE A 53 12.17 -8.65 -3.24
CA PHE A 53 12.53 -7.29 -2.81
C PHE A 53 11.95 -6.23 -3.78
N PRO A 54 11.24 -5.21 -3.29
CA PRO A 54 10.70 -4.15 -4.13
C PRO A 54 11.80 -3.20 -4.61
N ALA A 55 12.51 -3.56 -5.68
CA ALA A 55 13.70 -2.84 -6.14
C ALA A 55 13.47 -1.36 -6.52
N ASP A 56 12.22 -0.96 -6.79
CA ASP A 56 11.78 0.40 -7.12
C ASP A 56 11.47 1.27 -5.89
N TYR A 57 11.67 0.77 -4.66
CA TYR A 57 11.25 1.46 -3.43
C TYR A 57 11.83 2.88 -3.25
N ARG A 58 12.97 3.19 -3.87
CA ARG A 58 13.56 4.53 -3.81
C ARG A 58 12.74 5.58 -4.60
N ASP A 59 11.81 5.15 -5.44
CA ASP A 59 10.81 6.00 -6.10
C ASP A 59 9.50 6.12 -5.30
N TRP A 60 9.41 5.45 -4.14
CA TRP A 60 8.22 5.48 -3.29
C TRP A 60 8.19 6.72 -2.39
N VAL A 61 7.17 6.81 -1.53
CA VAL A 61 7.03 7.95 -0.62
C VAL A 61 7.95 7.75 0.58
N TYR A 62 9.01 8.55 0.64
CA TYR A 62 9.83 8.71 1.84
C TYR A 62 9.00 9.33 2.98
N LEU A 63 9.11 8.75 4.18
CA LEU A 63 8.38 9.17 5.37
C LEU A 63 9.25 9.93 6.37
N THR A 64 10.44 9.41 6.66
CA THR A 64 11.37 10.00 7.64
C THR A 64 12.74 9.36 7.54
N SER A 65 13.71 10.02 8.17
CA SER A 65 15.02 9.46 8.51
C SER A 65 15.23 9.59 10.01
N GLY A 66 15.69 8.51 10.63
CA GLY A 66 16.23 8.50 11.97
C GLY A 66 17.76 8.51 11.96
N LEU A 67 18.38 9.08 12.97
CA LEU A 67 19.83 8.94 13.21
C LEU A 67 20.02 8.21 14.53
N ASP A 68 20.75 7.10 14.50
CA ASP A 68 21.09 6.28 15.66
C ASP A 68 19.87 5.85 16.48
N MET A 69 18.78 5.47 15.80
CA MET A 69 17.57 5.04 16.49
C MET A 69 17.77 3.66 17.10
N ALA A 70 17.78 3.62 18.43
CA ALA A 70 18.05 2.42 19.20
C ALA A 70 16.75 1.74 19.66
N TYR A 71 16.14 0.93 18.80
CA TYR A 71 14.93 0.14 19.14
C TYR A 71 15.18 -1.37 19.30
N GLY A 72 16.39 -1.83 19.02
CA GLY A 72 16.80 -3.23 19.05
C GLY A 72 18.32 -3.42 19.19
N PRO A 73 18.87 -4.64 19.05
CA PRO A 73 20.28 -4.95 19.29
C PRO A 73 21.28 -4.20 18.37
N ALA A 74 20.80 -3.64 17.26
CA ALA A 74 21.57 -2.73 16.39
C ALA A 74 21.98 -1.41 17.08
N ALA A 75 21.40 -1.08 18.24
CA ALA A 75 21.73 0.07 19.08
C ALA A 75 23.19 0.11 19.61
N ARG A 76 24.02 -0.90 19.28
CA ARG A 76 25.39 -1.06 19.78
C ARG A 76 26.45 -1.13 18.68
N MET A 77 26.13 -0.65 17.48
CA MET A 77 27.16 -0.50 16.45
C MET A 77 28.08 0.67 16.81
N GLY A 78 29.40 0.45 16.77
CA GLY A 78 30.41 1.48 17.07
C GLY A 78 30.54 2.57 16.00
N HIS A 79 29.51 2.76 15.18
CA HIS A 79 29.40 3.76 14.11
C HIS A 79 27.95 4.23 14.02
N SER A 80 27.76 5.48 13.60
CA SER A 80 26.44 6.05 13.42
C SER A 80 25.78 5.58 12.12
N MET A 81 24.45 5.48 12.13
CA MET A 81 23.65 5.00 11.01
C MET A 81 22.37 5.82 10.86
N PHE A 82 21.90 5.93 9.61
CA PHE A 82 20.59 6.49 9.29
C PHE A 82 19.61 5.38 8.92
N ASP A 83 18.42 5.48 9.49
CA ASP A 83 17.27 4.64 9.15
C ASP A 83 16.33 5.42 8.23
N ASN A 84 16.12 4.96 7.00
CA ASN A 84 15.23 5.64 6.05
C ASN A 84 13.99 4.81 5.79
N VAL A 85 12.81 5.40 6.02
CA VAL A 85 11.54 4.69 5.85
C VAL A 85 10.84 5.16 4.59
N PHE A 86 10.48 4.22 3.73
CA PHE A 86 9.70 4.42 2.52
C PHE A 86 8.42 3.58 2.59
N VAL A 87 7.34 4.05 1.95
CA VAL A 87 6.09 3.31 1.83
C VAL A 87 5.50 3.43 0.43
N ASN A 88 4.90 2.34 -0.07
CA ASN A 88 4.27 2.35 -1.39
C ASN A 88 3.21 3.45 -1.50
N ARG A 89 3.18 4.14 -2.65
CA ARG A 89 2.42 5.38 -2.84
C ARG A 89 0.93 5.24 -2.54
N GLY A 90 0.32 4.11 -2.92
CA GLY A 90 -1.10 3.84 -2.67
C GLY A 90 -1.43 3.85 -1.18
N ALA A 91 -0.60 3.19 -0.37
CA ALA A 91 -0.78 3.14 1.08
C ALA A 91 -0.61 4.52 1.73
N TYR A 92 0.38 5.31 1.29
CA TYR A 92 0.53 6.68 1.77
C TYR A 92 -0.70 7.55 1.49
N LEU A 93 -1.26 7.47 0.28
CA LEU A 93 -2.46 8.24 -0.09
C LEU A 93 -3.66 7.82 0.75
N ALA A 94 -3.89 6.52 0.91
CA ALA A 94 -4.96 5.99 1.76
C ALA A 94 -4.79 6.41 3.23
N PHE A 95 -3.57 6.38 3.76
CA PHE A 95 -3.28 6.82 5.12
C PHE A 95 -3.60 8.30 5.32
N LYS A 96 -3.25 9.18 4.36
CA LYS A 96 -3.61 10.60 4.46
C LYS A 96 -5.11 10.84 4.58
N GLU A 97 -5.91 10.00 3.91
CA GLU A 97 -7.37 10.11 3.94
C GLU A 97 -7.95 9.58 5.26
N THR A 98 -7.47 8.41 5.69
CA THR A 98 -8.11 7.59 6.71
C THR A 98 -7.41 7.59 8.08
N GLY A 99 -6.10 7.84 8.10
CA GLY A 99 -5.24 7.67 9.27
C GLY A 99 -4.85 6.21 9.54
N THR A 100 -5.12 5.27 8.62
CA THR A 100 -4.80 3.84 8.76
C THR A 100 -4.14 3.27 7.50
N TRP A 101 -3.46 2.13 7.64
CA TRP A 101 -2.79 1.45 6.54
C TRP A 101 -3.75 0.48 5.82
N PRO A 102 -3.96 0.63 4.49
CA PRO A 102 -4.76 -0.32 3.73
C PRO A 102 -4.05 -1.68 3.60
N ASP A 103 -4.80 -2.70 3.20
CA ASP A 103 -4.20 -3.97 2.79
C ASP A 103 -3.18 -3.75 1.66
N LYS A 104 -2.17 -4.63 1.57
CA LYS A 104 -1.03 -4.51 0.63
C LYS A 104 -0.14 -3.29 0.85
N THR A 105 -0.11 -2.76 2.09
CA THR A 105 0.89 -1.76 2.49
C THR A 105 2.26 -2.41 2.56
N VAL A 106 3.28 -1.76 2.00
CA VAL A 106 4.68 -2.21 2.06
C VAL A 106 5.55 -1.07 2.52
N PHE A 107 6.28 -1.28 3.62
CA PHE A 107 7.35 -0.40 4.07
C PHE A 107 8.70 -0.99 3.70
N VAL A 108 9.63 -0.12 3.31
CA VAL A 108 11.05 -0.46 3.22
C VAL A 108 11.81 0.43 4.19
N LEU A 109 12.59 -0.20 5.06
CA LEU A 109 13.61 0.43 5.89
C LEU A 109 14.97 0.20 5.23
N GLU A 110 15.60 1.28 4.78
CA GLU A 110 16.98 1.27 4.29
C GLU A 110 17.90 1.86 5.36
N VAL A 111 18.78 1.04 5.92
CA VAL A 111 19.81 1.47 6.86
C VAL A 111 21.04 1.90 6.05
N ARG A 112 21.56 3.11 6.30
CA ARG A 112 22.76 3.64 5.66
C ARG A 112 23.81 4.04 6.68
N GLY A 113 25.08 3.93 6.30
CA GLY A 113 26.17 4.48 7.11
C GLY A 113 26.03 6.00 7.26
N ALA A 114 26.45 6.53 8.41
CA ALA A 114 26.53 7.97 8.63
C ALA A 114 27.99 8.43 8.70
N ALA A 115 28.25 9.60 8.14
CA ALA A 115 29.52 10.32 8.28
C ALA A 115 29.27 11.71 8.90
N ASP A 116 30.22 12.18 9.71
CA ASP A 116 30.14 13.47 10.42
C ASP A 116 31.00 14.58 9.76
N LYS A 117 31.88 14.19 8.84
CA LYS A 117 32.79 15.06 8.08
C LYS A 117 32.92 14.56 6.66
N GLY A 118 32.82 15.47 5.70
CA GLY A 118 32.99 15.14 4.28
C GLY A 118 32.79 16.35 3.39
N SER A 119 33.67 16.53 2.39
CA SER A 119 33.62 17.69 1.48
C SER A 119 33.49 19.02 2.25
N ILE A 120 32.49 19.83 1.91
CA ILE A 120 32.16 21.11 2.55
C ILE A 120 31.44 20.95 3.90
N ASN A 121 30.95 19.76 4.24
CA ASN A 121 30.29 19.54 5.52
C ASN A 121 31.33 19.47 6.65
N LYS A 122 31.25 20.43 7.58
CA LYS A 122 32.16 20.56 8.71
C LYS A 122 31.53 20.18 10.05
N ASN A 123 30.20 20.07 10.14
CA ASN A 123 29.45 19.76 11.36
C ASN A 123 28.10 19.08 11.01
N GLY A 124 27.64 18.15 11.86
CA GLY A 124 26.40 17.38 11.65
C GLY A 124 26.66 16.05 10.94
N HIS A 125 25.60 15.31 10.61
CA HIS A 125 25.71 13.99 9.98
C HIS A 125 25.05 13.95 8.61
N PHE A 126 25.59 13.12 7.71
CA PHE A 126 25.00 12.82 6.41
C PHE A 126 25.15 11.33 6.09
N GLN A 127 24.28 10.83 5.22
CA GLN A 127 24.27 9.43 4.81
C GLN A 127 25.38 9.15 3.81
N THR A 128 26.05 8.01 3.95
CA THR A 128 27.04 7.52 2.99
C THR A 128 26.38 6.64 1.92
N PRO A 129 27.09 6.32 0.83
CA PRO A 129 26.59 5.37 -0.17
C PRO A 129 26.37 3.95 0.37
N GLU A 130 27.00 3.60 1.49
CA GLU A 130 26.94 2.28 2.12
C GLU A 130 25.53 1.97 2.61
N VAL A 131 24.93 0.91 2.06
CA VAL A 131 23.68 0.34 2.53
C VAL A 131 24.05 -0.79 3.48
N MET A 132 23.54 -0.71 4.70
CA MET A 132 23.93 -1.59 5.81
C MET A 132 22.81 -2.56 6.21
N GLY A 133 21.59 -2.31 5.74
CA GLY A 133 20.43 -3.12 6.03
C GLY A 133 19.25 -2.78 5.14
N LEU A 134 18.49 -3.81 4.78
CA LEU A 134 17.26 -3.73 4.01
C LEU A 134 16.20 -4.58 4.70
N GLU A 135 15.24 -3.92 5.34
CA GLU A 135 14.13 -4.59 6.01
C GLU A 135 12.81 -4.15 5.40
N VAL A 136 11.86 -5.08 5.35
CA VAL A 136 10.56 -4.85 4.72
C VAL A 136 9.45 -5.32 5.65
N HIS A 137 8.46 -4.45 5.86
CA HIS A 137 7.30 -4.74 6.70
C HIS A 137 6.04 -4.64 5.84
N VAL A 138 5.32 -5.75 5.70
CA VAL A 138 4.22 -5.90 4.74
C VAL A 138 2.92 -6.19 5.45
N LYS A 139 1.85 -5.50 5.05
CA LYS A 139 0.46 -5.87 5.37
C LYS A 139 -0.13 -6.69 4.22
N ASP A 140 -0.57 -7.90 4.52
CA ASP A 140 -1.33 -8.74 3.61
C ASP A 140 -2.29 -9.63 4.42
N VAL A 141 -3.52 -9.16 4.61
CA VAL A 141 -4.50 -9.80 5.51
C VAL A 141 -4.97 -11.18 5.03
N ALA A 142 -4.82 -11.47 3.74
CA ALA A 142 -5.18 -12.77 3.19
C ALA A 142 -4.05 -13.79 3.37
N ARG A 143 -2.81 -13.31 3.49
CA ARG A 143 -1.60 -14.13 3.54
C ARG A 143 -1.12 -14.37 4.97
N PHE A 144 -1.07 -13.33 5.78
CA PHE A 144 -0.52 -13.39 7.13
C PHE A 144 -1.65 -13.53 8.15
N HIS A 145 -1.47 -14.42 9.12
CA HIS A 145 -2.40 -14.62 10.22
C HIS A 145 -2.41 -13.41 11.19
N ASP A 146 -3.30 -13.48 12.18
CA ASP A 146 -3.45 -12.48 13.26
C ASP A 146 -3.67 -11.05 12.74
N ASP A 147 -2.65 -10.20 12.88
CA ASP A 147 -2.65 -8.78 12.57
C ASP A 147 -2.54 -8.49 11.07
N GLY A 148 -2.23 -9.52 10.27
CA GLY A 148 -2.03 -9.40 8.83
C GLY A 148 -0.69 -8.80 8.43
N TRP A 149 0.33 -8.83 9.30
CA TRP A 149 1.65 -8.23 9.06
C TRP A 149 2.79 -9.27 9.08
N ALA A 150 3.82 -9.03 8.27
CA ALA A 150 5.05 -9.82 8.29
C ALA A 150 6.30 -8.97 8.02
N PHE A 151 7.43 -9.41 8.56
CA PHE A 151 8.74 -8.83 8.34
C PHE A 151 9.61 -9.72 7.44
N TYR A 152 10.46 -9.07 6.65
CA TYR A 152 11.46 -9.69 5.79
C TYR A 152 12.77 -8.91 5.92
N ALA A 153 13.89 -9.62 5.92
CA ALA A 153 15.23 -9.02 5.85
C ALA A 153 15.92 -9.48 4.57
N PHE A 154 16.58 -8.56 3.90
CA PHE A 154 17.27 -8.78 2.63
C PHE A 154 18.75 -8.48 2.77
N ASP A 155 19.57 -9.18 1.98
CA ASP A 155 21.00 -8.97 1.94
C ASP A 155 21.32 -7.61 1.29
N ALA A 156 21.92 -6.71 2.07
CA ALA A 156 22.26 -5.35 1.63
C ALA A 156 23.52 -5.29 0.75
N ASP A 157 24.33 -6.35 0.72
CA ASP A 157 25.55 -6.41 -0.11
C ASP A 157 25.23 -6.71 -1.60
N GLU A 158 24.01 -7.16 -1.88
CA GLU A 158 23.55 -7.47 -3.24
C GLU A 158 22.79 -6.29 -3.86
N ALA A 159 23.18 -5.86 -5.07
CA ALA A 159 22.43 -4.83 -5.81
C ALA A 159 20.98 -5.25 -6.13
N HIS A 160 20.74 -6.56 -6.22
CA HIS A 160 19.44 -7.19 -6.42
C HIS A 160 19.29 -8.34 -5.43
N PRO A 161 18.81 -8.07 -4.20
CA PRO A 161 18.71 -9.10 -3.18
C PRO A 161 17.80 -10.24 -3.63
N LYS A 162 18.21 -11.48 -3.32
CA LYS A 162 17.37 -12.67 -3.53
C LYS A 162 16.06 -12.58 -2.76
N PRO A 163 14.98 -13.27 -3.20
CA PRO A 163 13.75 -13.37 -2.43
C PRO A 163 14.00 -13.92 -1.02
N ALA A 164 13.33 -13.32 -0.03
CA ALA A 164 13.52 -13.62 1.39
C ALA A 164 12.33 -14.39 1.97
N GLU A 165 12.60 -15.29 2.90
CA GLU A 165 11.57 -15.92 3.72
C GLU A 165 11.04 -14.92 4.76
N GLN A 166 9.79 -15.13 5.18
CA GLN A 166 9.22 -14.39 6.31
C GLN A 166 10.06 -14.65 7.56
N LEU A 167 10.36 -13.59 8.31
CA LEU A 167 11.00 -13.73 9.61
C LEU A 167 10.05 -14.45 10.59
N PRO A 168 10.55 -15.40 11.41
CA PRO A 168 9.77 -16.05 12.44
C PRO A 168 9.00 -15.07 13.34
N VAL A 169 7.72 -15.34 13.57
CA VAL A 169 6.81 -14.46 14.32
C VAL A 169 7.18 -14.33 15.79
N GLU A 170 7.99 -15.25 16.31
CA GLU A 170 8.51 -15.25 17.68
C GLU A 170 9.66 -14.25 17.88
N GLN A 171 10.19 -13.64 16.80
CA GLN A 171 11.24 -12.64 16.92
C GLN A 171 10.73 -11.37 17.61
N SER A 172 11.64 -10.70 18.32
CA SER A 172 11.32 -9.49 19.09
C SER A 172 10.74 -8.36 18.24
N CYS A 173 11.00 -8.35 16.93
CA CYS A 173 10.45 -7.37 15.98
C CYS A 173 8.92 -7.30 16.09
N TYR A 174 8.26 -8.46 16.07
CA TYR A 174 6.79 -8.54 16.14
C TYR A 174 6.25 -8.00 17.47
N SER A 175 6.74 -8.53 18.59
CA SER A 175 6.28 -8.10 19.91
C SER A 175 6.56 -6.63 20.20
N CYS A 176 7.71 -6.10 19.75
CA CYS A 176 8.08 -4.70 19.93
C CYS A 176 7.15 -3.79 19.12
N HIS A 177 6.95 -4.11 17.83
CA HIS A 177 6.08 -3.32 16.96
C HIS A 177 4.61 -3.36 17.38
N GLN A 178 4.12 -4.49 17.86
CA GLN A 178 2.76 -4.61 18.42
C GLN A 178 2.59 -3.79 19.70
N ALA A 179 3.59 -3.81 20.59
CA ALA A 179 3.53 -3.12 21.86
C ALA A 179 3.66 -1.60 21.71
N HIS A 180 4.51 -1.14 20.78
CA HIS A 180 4.97 0.24 20.74
C HIS A 180 4.58 1.00 19.45
N GLY A 181 3.97 0.33 18.47
CA GLY A 181 3.49 0.95 17.24
C GLY A 181 2.33 1.92 17.49
N ALA A 182 2.45 3.16 17.01
CA ALA A 182 1.38 4.14 17.15
C ALA A 182 0.17 3.87 16.26
N VAL A 183 0.31 3.25 15.08
CA VAL A 183 -0.83 2.84 14.23
C VAL A 183 -0.55 1.46 13.65
N ASP A 184 -1.49 0.53 13.82
CA ASP A 184 -1.24 -0.91 13.63
C ASP A 184 0.08 -1.30 14.35
N THR A 185 0.99 -1.97 13.65
CA THR A 185 2.32 -2.39 14.12
C THR A 185 3.42 -1.44 13.61
N THR A 186 3.11 -0.17 13.36
CA THR A 186 4.05 0.80 12.75
C THR A 186 4.33 2.00 13.65
N PHE A 187 5.57 2.51 13.59
CA PHE A 187 6.02 3.62 14.43
C PHE A 187 5.63 5.01 13.89
N VAL A 188 4.34 5.22 13.61
CA VAL A 188 3.82 6.49 13.07
C VAL A 188 4.16 7.69 13.96
N GLN A 189 4.42 7.52 15.26
CA GLN A 189 4.90 8.58 16.13
C GLN A 189 6.21 9.23 15.64
N PHE A 190 7.01 8.53 14.84
CA PHE A 190 8.24 9.03 14.24
C PHE A 190 8.10 9.43 12.77
N TYR A 191 6.89 9.41 12.19
CA TYR A 191 6.60 9.87 10.82
C TYR A 191 5.96 11.27 10.88
N PRO A 192 6.75 12.36 10.79
CA PRO A 192 6.28 13.70 11.19
C PRO A 192 5.11 14.23 10.35
N THR A 193 5.01 13.81 9.09
CA THR A 193 3.89 14.18 8.20
C THR A 193 2.62 13.38 8.49
N LEU A 194 2.73 12.17 9.04
CA LEU A 194 1.61 11.26 9.24
C LEU A 194 1.07 11.25 10.67
N SER A 195 1.93 11.46 11.67
CA SER A 195 1.54 11.50 13.09
C SER A 195 0.38 12.48 13.38
N PRO A 196 0.38 13.74 12.87
CA PRO A 196 -0.75 14.65 13.07
C PRO A 196 -2.06 14.16 12.44
N ILE A 197 -1.99 13.42 11.33
CA ILE A 197 -3.17 12.85 10.66
C ILE A 197 -3.76 11.75 11.53
N ALA A 198 -2.93 10.83 12.03
CA ALA A 198 -3.38 9.77 12.93
C ALA A 198 -4.00 10.34 14.21
N ALA A 199 -3.42 11.39 14.78
CA ALA A 199 -3.98 12.11 15.92
C ALA A 199 -5.37 12.70 15.59
N ALA A 200 -5.49 13.43 14.46
CA ALA A 200 -6.75 14.04 14.03
C ALA A 200 -7.84 13.01 13.71
N ARG A 201 -7.45 11.85 13.20
CA ARG A 201 -8.35 10.71 12.89
C ARG A 201 -8.60 9.80 14.09
N LYS A 202 -7.91 10.00 15.22
CA LYS A 202 -7.97 9.17 16.43
C LYS A 202 -7.67 7.70 16.15
N THR A 203 -6.67 7.44 15.31
CA THR A 203 -6.26 6.09 14.90
C THR A 203 -5.05 5.57 15.67
N PHE A 204 -4.57 6.32 16.66
CA PHE A 204 -3.51 5.84 17.53
C PHE A 204 -3.91 4.59 18.30
N SER A 205 -2.98 3.63 18.40
CA SER A 205 -3.16 2.38 19.13
C SER A 205 -3.34 2.65 20.63
N ALA A 206 -4.12 1.81 21.29
CA ALA A 206 -4.32 1.91 22.73
C ALA A 206 -3.01 1.70 23.51
N ALA A 207 -2.12 0.85 23.01
CA ALA A 207 -0.83 0.57 23.62
C ALA A 207 0.06 1.82 23.61
N TYR A 208 0.23 2.47 22.46
CA TYR A 208 0.97 3.74 22.36
C TYR A 208 0.36 4.85 23.23
N LEU A 209 -0.97 4.97 23.29
CA LEU A 209 -1.62 5.99 24.14
C LEU A 209 -1.45 5.73 25.64
N ALA A 210 -1.16 4.49 26.04
CA ALA A 210 -0.91 4.12 27.44
C ALA A 210 0.55 4.32 27.86
N GLU A 211 1.47 4.48 26.90
CA GLU A 211 2.88 4.78 27.18
C GLU A 211 3.03 6.19 27.77
N LYS A 212 3.84 6.28 28.83
CA LYS A 212 4.22 7.57 29.41
C LYS A 212 5.58 7.98 28.84
N PRO A 213 5.76 9.26 28.47
CA PRO A 213 7.05 9.79 28.03
C PRO A 213 8.16 9.61 29.07
#